data_AF-A0A3C0AFE7-F1
#
_entry.id   AF-A0A3C0AFE7-F1
#
_cell.length_a   1.000
_cell.length_b   1.000
_cell.length_c   1.000
_cell.angle_alpha   90.00
_cell.angle_beta   90.00
_cell.angle_gamma   90.00
#
_symmetry.space_group_name_H-M   'P 1'
#
loop_
_entity.id
_entity.type
_entity.pdbx_description
1 polymer ?
#
loop_
_entity_poly.entity_id
_entity_poly.type
_entity_poly.pdbx_seq_one_letter_code
_entity_poly.pdbx_strand_id
1 'polypeptide(L)'
;MLTQMHVCLFDIDGTLIDSGGAGQRSILHMLEEEFQVSAPVEGIPTAGRTDHSIMVDLFEYFNIANTSENRQRFEQGYLNLLADKLKEHQGRVLPGIREILDSLSRQANV
;
A
#
# COMPACT_ATOMS: atom_id res chain seq x y z
N MET A 1 16.38 -38.50 -7.67
CA MET A 1 15.99 -37.37 -8.53
C MET A 1 16.07 -36.12 -7.68
N LEU A 2 16.68 -35.04 -8.19
CA LEU A 2 16.66 -33.75 -7.48
C LEU A 2 15.24 -33.18 -7.56
N THR A 3 14.62 -32.93 -6.41
CA THR A 3 13.35 -32.18 -6.34
C THR A 3 13.63 -30.71 -6.64
N GLN A 4 12.96 -30.16 -7.65
CA GLN A 4 13.06 -28.75 -8.01
C GLN A 4 12.32 -27.90 -6.98
N MET A 5 13.04 -26.95 -6.38
CA MET A 5 12.49 -25.97 -5.44
C MET A 5 11.89 -24.80 -6.22
N HIS A 6 10.74 -24.32 -5.78
CA HIS A 6 10.07 -23.13 -6.29
C HIS A 6 10.05 -22.03 -5.22
N VAL A 7 10.02 -20.78 -5.66
CA VAL A 7 9.83 -19.61 -4.79
C VAL A 7 8.61 -18.85 -5.29
N CYS A 8 7.61 -18.67 -4.42
CA CYS A 8 6.41 -17.88 -4.71
C CYS A 8 6.48 -16.55 -3.98
N LEU A 9 6.51 -15.44 -4.72
CA LEU A 9 6.48 -14.08 -4.18
C LEU A 9 5.10 -13.47 -4.49
N PHE A 10 4.42 -12.98 -3.46
CA PHE A 10 3.10 -12.39 -3.57
C PHE A 10 3.18 -10.89 -3.33
N ASP A 11 2.63 -10.13 -4.28
CA ASP A 11 2.19 -8.76 -4.03
C ASP A 11 0.96 -8.76 -3.10
N ILE A 12 0.59 -7.61 -2.50
CA ILE A 12 -0.48 -7.51 -1.50
C ILE A 12 -1.75 -6.92 -2.10
N ASP A 13 -1.75 -5.63 -2.43
CA ASP A 13 -2.93 -4.89 -2.85
C ASP A 13 -3.37 -5.28 -4.27
N GLY A 14 -4.61 -5.74 -4.41
CA GLY A 14 -5.12 -6.27 -5.68
C GLY A 14 -4.63 -7.68 -6.02
N THR A 15 -3.78 -8.28 -5.17
CA THR A 15 -3.26 -9.65 -5.33
C THR A 15 -3.75 -10.57 -4.21
N LEU A 16 -3.45 -10.26 -2.95
CA LEU A 16 -3.92 -11.02 -1.78
C LEU A 16 -5.21 -10.43 -1.19
N ILE A 17 -5.28 -9.11 -1.14
CA ILE A 17 -6.38 -8.39 -0.51
C ILE A 17 -6.85 -7.23 -1.39
N ASP A 18 -8.10 -6.84 -1.18
CA ASP A 18 -8.61 -5.52 -1.50
C ASP A 18 -8.70 -4.76 -0.18
N SER A 19 -7.86 -3.74 0.00
CA SER A 19 -7.82 -2.91 1.22
C SER A 19 -9.00 -1.94 1.34
N GLY A 20 -9.97 -1.98 0.41
CA GLY A 20 -11.13 -1.09 0.41
C GLY A 20 -10.76 0.38 0.19
N GLY A 21 -9.54 0.64 -0.31
CA GLY A 21 -8.96 1.98 -0.47
C GLY A 21 -8.50 2.61 0.84
N ALA A 22 -8.19 1.82 1.88
CA ALA A 22 -7.66 2.33 3.15
C ALA A 22 -6.36 3.12 2.95
N GLY A 23 -5.38 2.55 2.24
CA GLY A 23 -4.07 3.19 2.02
C GLY A 23 -4.17 4.55 1.34
N GLN A 24 -4.95 4.64 0.26
CA GLN A 24 -5.19 5.92 -0.44
C GLN A 24 -5.80 6.97 0.50
N ARG A 25 -6.78 6.58 1.33
CA ARG A 25 -7.42 7.53 2.26
C ARG A 25 -6.50 7.95 3.40
N SER A 26 -5.64 7.06 3.89
CA SER A 26 -4.60 7.42 4.85
C SER A 26 -3.63 8.45 4.30
N ILE A 27 -3.20 8.29 3.05
CA ILE A 27 -2.32 9.26 2.37
C ILE A 27 -3.02 10.61 2.23
N LEU A 28 -4.25 10.62 1.70
CA LEU A 28 -5.00 11.88 1.49
C LEU A 28 -5.26 12.61 2.80
N HIS A 29 -5.64 11.88 3.85
CA HIS A 29 -5.91 12.48 5.15
C HIS A 29 -4.64 13.01 5.81
N MET A 30 -3.53 12.26 5.73
CA MET A 30 -2.23 12.74 6.22
C MET A 30 -1.78 14.01 5.47
N LEU A 31 -1.95 14.07 4.14
CA LEU A 31 -1.59 15.25 3.36
C LEU A 31 -2.36 16.50 3.83
N GLU A 32 -3.63 16.34 4.19
CA GLU A 32 -4.44 17.39 4.77
C GLU A 32 -3.97 17.79 6.17
N GLU A 33 -3.73 16.83 7.07
CA GLU A 33 -3.32 17.09 8.45
C GLU A 33 -1.90 17.67 8.56
N GLU A 34 -0.92 17.08 7.85
CA GLU A 34 0.50 17.42 7.97
C GLU A 34 0.92 18.55 7.05
N PHE A 35 0.41 18.58 5.81
CA PHE A 35 0.86 19.52 4.79
C PHE A 35 -0.18 20.59 4.45
N GLN A 36 -1.38 20.51 5.06
CA GLN A 36 -2.47 21.46 4.86
C GLN A 36 -2.83 21.62 3.38
N VAL A 37 -2.69 20.53 2.63
CA VAL A 37 -3.09 20.42 1.23
C VAL A 37 -4.25 19.45 1.10
N SER A 38 -5.31 19.88 0.42
CA SER A 38 -6.50 19.08 0.17
C SER A 38 -7.04 19.44 -1.21
N ALA A 39 -6.90 18.50 -2.16
CA ALA A 39 -7.46 18.61 -3.50
C ALA A 39 -7.67 17.21 -4.08
N PRO A 40 -8.55 17.06 -5.10
CA PRO A 40 -8.59 15.85 -5.89
C PRO A 40 -7.19 15.55 -6.45
N VAL A 41 -6.71 14.34 -6.21
CA VAL A 41 -5.47 13.84 -6.82
C VAL A 41 -5.86 13.11 -8.10
N GLU A 42 -5.49 13.69 -9.23
CA GLU A 42 -5.78 13.14 -10.56
C GLU A 42 -4.47 12.85 -11.31
N GLY A 43 -4.46 11.77 -12.10
CA GLY A 43 -3.32 11.46 -12.97
C GLY A 43 -2.09 10.85 -12.27
N ILE A 44 -2.13 10.59 -10.95
CA ILE A 44 -1.06 9.87 -10.25
C ILE A 44 -1.42 8.37 -10.16
N PRO A 45 -0.79 7.49 -10.96
CA PRO A 45 -1.01 6.06 -10.85
C PRO A 45 -0.44 5.54 -9.53
N THR A 46 -1.13 4.60 -8.89
CA THR A 46 -0.71 3.98 -7.62
C THR A 46 -0.51 2.46 -7.71
N ALA A 47 -1.20 1.80 -8.64
CA ALA A 47 -1.14 0.34 -8.77
C ALA A 47 0.28 -0.17 -9.07
N GLY A 48 0.74 -1.15 -8.28
CA GLY A 48 2.05 -1.78 -8.43
C GLY A 48 3.25 -0.88 -8.11
N ARG A 49 3.01 0.27 -7.49
CA ARG A 49 4.06 1.23 -7.11
C ARG A 49 4.39 1.16 -5.63
N THR A 50 5.59 1.62 -5.30
CA THR A 50 5.99 1.78 -3.90
C THR A 50 5.41 3.07 -3.34
N ASP A 51 5.08 3.07 -2.05
CA ASP A 51 4.63 4.26 -1.30
C ASP A 51 5.62 5.43 -1.47
N HIS A 52 6.92 5.15 -1.51
CA HIS A 52 7.95 6.17 -1.76
C HIS A 52 7.79 6.83 -3.13
N SER A 53 7.57 6.04 -4.19
CA SER A 53 7.40 6.61 -5.53
C SER A 53 6.10 7.41 -5.64
N ILE A 54 5.04 6.98 -4.95
CA ILE A 54 3.76 7.69 -4.89
C ILE A 54 3.91 9.02 -4.13
N MET A 55 4.61 8.99 -2.99
CA MET A 55 4.96 10.18 -2.20
C MET A 55 5.71 11.22 -3.02
N VAL A 56 6.70 10.80 -3.82
CA VAL A 56 7.48 11.72 -4.67
C VAL A 56 6.56 12.47 -5.65
N ASP A 57 5.66 11.76 -6.34
CA ASP A 57 4.72 12.38 -7.27
C ASP A 57 3.71 13.29 -6.56
N LEU A 58 3.24 12.89 -5.37
CA LEU A 58 2.32 13.71 -4.56
C LEU A 58 3.01 15.00 -4.10
N PHE A 59 4.27 14.92 -3.70
CA PHE A 59 5.04 16.11 -3.32
C PHE A 59 5.21 17.06 -4.49
N GLU A 60 5.52 16.55 -5.69
CA GLU A 60 5.57 17.37 -6.90
C GLU A 60 4.21 18.01 -7.21
N TYR A 61 3.14 17.21 -7.18
CA TYR A 61 1.77 17.66 -7.46
C TYR A 61 1.32 18.79 -6.52
N PHE A 62 1.61 18.68 -5.23
CA PHE A 62 1.22 19.67 -4.22
C PHE A 62 2.28 20.75 -3.98
N ASN A 63 3.36 20.80 -4.77
CA ASN A 63 4.50 21.71 -4.58
C ASN A 63 5.13 21.65 -3.17
N ILE A 64 5.19 20.46 -2.59
CA ILE A 64 5.86 20.19 -1.31
C ILE A 64 7.33 19.88 -1.59
N ALA A 65 8.24 20.56 -0.87
CA ALA A 65 9.67 20.31 -1.01
C ALA A 65 10.03 18.88 -0.57
N ASN A 66 10.75 18.14 -1.42
CA ASN A 66 11.09 16.74 -1.17
C ASN A 66 12.33 16.55 -0.25
N THR A 67 12.24 17.10 0.96
CA THR A 67 13.29 17.05 2.00
C THR A 67 13.16 15.79 2.86
N SER A 68 14.24 15.38 3.53
CA SER A 68 14.20 14.24 4.46
C SER A 68 13.17 14.43 5.58
N GLU A 69 13.03 15.67 6.08
CA GLU A 69 12.03 16.02 7.10
C GLU A 69 10.61 15.80 6.59
N ASN A 70 10.27 16.26 5.39
CA ASN A 70 8.93 16.07 4.83
C ASN A 70 8.65 14.59 4.52
N ARG A 71 9.65 13.81 4.07
CA ARG A 71 9.47 12.36 3.90
C ARG A 71 9.16 11.65 5.21
N GLN A 72 9.85 12.01 6.29
CA GLN A 72 9.59 11.46 7.62
C GLN A 72 8.18 11.82 8.13
N ARG A 73 7.75 13.08 7.91
CA ARG A 73 6.38 13.51 8.25
C ARG A 73 5.32 12.73 7.46
N PHE A 74 5.55 12.54 6.17
CA PHE A 74 4.68 11.73 5.32
C PHE A 74 4.57 10.28 5.82
N GLU A 75 5.70 9.62 6.04
CA GLU A 75 5.74 8.22 6.50
C GLU A 75 5.05 8.06 7.86
N GLN A 76 5.36 8.93 8.82
CA GLN A 76 4.78 8.87 10.15
C GLN A 76 3.27 9.12 10.13
N GLY A 77 2.81 10.15 9.43
CA GLY A 77 1.38 10.45 9.34
C GLY A 77 0.61 9.35 8.58
N TYR A 78 1.20 8.79 7.52
CA TYR A 78 0.61 7.68 6.78
C TYR A 78 0.43 6.45 7.67
N LEU A 79 1.50 6.03 8.37
CA LEU A 79 1.46 4.85 9.24
C LEU A 79 0.54 5.05 10.45
N ASN A 80 0.48 6.26 11.01
CA ASN A 80 -0.43 6.59 12.10
C ASN A 80 -1.90 6.40 11.70
N LEU A 81 -2.26 6.79 10.48
CA LEU A 81 -3.63 6.72 9.99
C LEU A 81 -3.98 5.36 9.36
N LEU A 82 -3.01 4.64 8.81
CA LEU A 82 -3.24 3.38 8.08
C LEU A 82 -3.95 2.33 8.94
N ALA A 83 -3.50 2.14 10.18
CA ALA A 83 -4.06 1.13 11.07
C ALA A 83 -5.55 1.36 11.35
N ASP A 84 -5.97 2.62 11.51
CA ASP A 84 -7.37 2.96 11.77
C ASP A 84 -8.20 2.96 10.48
N LYS A 85 -7.65 3.43 9.36
CA LYS A 85 -8.32 3.34 8.06
C LYS A 85 -8.55 1.91 7.60
N LEU A 86 -7.65 0.97 7.90
CA LEU A 86 -7.86 -0.45 7.62
C LEU A 86 -9.00 -1.06 8.46
N LYS A 87 -9.31 -0.51 9.64
CA LYS A 87 -10.47 -0.94 10.44
C LYS A 87 -11.77 -0.31 9.93
N GLU A 88 -11.71 0.96 9.52
CA GLU A 88 -12.86 1.70 8.99
C GLU A 88 -13.30 1.18 7.62
N HIS A 89 -12.33 0.95 6.73
CA HIS A 89 -12.57 0.44 5.39
C HIS A 89 -12.47 -1.08 5.44
N GLN A 90 -13.63 -1.73 5.45
CA GLN A 90 -13.77 -3.19 5.49
C GLN A 90 -13.15 -3.85 4.25
N GLY A 91 -11.83 -3.95 4.23
CA GLY A 91 -11.09 -4.70 3.24
C GLY A 91 -11.47 -6.17 3.28
N ARG A 92 -11.11 -6.90 2.22
CA ARG A 92 -11.37 -8.33 2.11
C ARG A 92 -10.18 -9.06 1.54
N VAL A 93 -10.05 -10.32 1.95
CA VAL A 93 -9.19 -11.27 1.23
C VAL A 93 -9.84 -11.57 -0.11
N LEU A 94 -9.06 -11.55 -1.19
CA LEU A 94 -9.57 -11.85 -2.52
C LEU A 94 -10.00 -13.32 -2.64
N PRO A 95 -10.99 -13.65 -3.49
CA PRO A 95 -11.47 -15.01 -3.63
C PRO A 95 -10.37 -16.00 -4.00
N GLY A 96 -10.30 -17.15 -3.32
CA GLY A 96 -9.32 -18.21 -3.60
C GLY A 96 -7.94 -18.01 -2.94
N ILE A 97 -7.68 -16.86 -2.32
CA ILE A 97 -6.35 -16.56 -1.74
C ILE A 97 -6.06 -17.41 -0.49
N ARG A 98 -7.06 -17.67 0.35
CA ARG A 98 -6.83 -18.53 1.52
C ARG A 98 -6.50 -19.96 1.09
N GLU A 99 -7.24 -20.47 0.10
CA GLU A 99 -7.12 -21.81 -0.44
C GLU A 99 -5.77 -22.02 -1.13
N ILE A 100 -5.32 -21.05 -1.93
CA ILE A 100 -4.03 -21.17 -2.63
C ILE A 100 -2.85 -21.09 -1.67
N LEU A 101 -2.88 -20.19 -0.66
CA LEU A 101 -1.83 -20.10 0.35
C LEU A 101 -1.78 -21.36 1.23
N ASP A 102 -2.93 -21.89 1.63
CA ASP A 102 -3.03 -23.17 2.35
C ASP A 102 -2.51 -24.34 1.52
N SER A 103 -2.77 -24.34 0.21
CA SER A 103 -2.28 -25.39 -0.68
C SER A 103 -0.76 -25.31 -0.88
N LEU A 104 -0.23 -24.10 -1.12
CA LEU A 104 1.20 -23.89 -1.38
C LEU A 104 2.05 -24.14 -0.13
N SER A 105 1.59 -23.71 1.04
CA SER A 105 2.31 -23.93 2.31
C SER A 105 2.48 -25.41 2.70
N ARG A 106 1.73 -26.32 2.06
CA ARG A 106 1.83 -27.77 2.27
C ARG A 106 2.70 -28.47 1.24
N GLN A 107 3.16 -27.78 0.20
CA GLN A 107 4.03 -28.36 -0.83
C GLN A 107 5.47 -28.39 -0.33
N ALA A 108 6.09 -29.58 -0.30
CA ALA A 108 7.43 -29.76 0.24
C ALA A 108 8.54 -29.07 -0.59
N ASN A 109 8.21 -28.58 -1.79
CA ASN A 109 9.13 -27.98 -2.73
C ASN A 109 8.72 -26.55 -3.14
N VAL A 110 7.86 -25.91 -2.35
CA VAL A 110 7.51 -24.48 -2.41
C VAL A 110 7.88 -23.82 -1.09
#